data_AF-A0A8C3XPM7-F1
#
_entry.id   AF-A0A8C3XPM7-F1
#
_cell.length_a   1.000
_cell.length_b   1.000
_cell.length_c   1.000
_cell.angle_alpha   90.00
_cell.angle_beta   90.00
_cell.angle_gamma   90.00
#
_symmetry.space_group_name_H-M   'P 1'
#
loop_
_entity.id
_entity.type
_entity.pdbx_description
1 polymer ?
#
loop_
_entity_poly.entity_id
_entity_poly.type
_entity_poly.pdbx_seq_one_letter_code
_entity_poly.pdbx_strand_id
1 'polypeptide(L)'
;LFQQVPMVEIDGMKMVQTRAILNYIAGKHNLYGKDLKERALIDMYVEATMDLNEMIMHHPLQPPEARAKHLASIIEKATTRYFPVYEKALKDHGQDFLVGNRFSRADVQLLETILIAEECKPDILSKFPVLQVKELIALTVWIHLYLSKKIRFAIRSELGGLQYHNHPSLVLLG
;
A
#
# COMPACT_ATOMS: atom_id res chain seq x y z
N LEU A 1 -11.49 -17.05 16.76
CA LEU A 1 -10.89 -15.85 16.12
C LEU A 1 -9.78 -15.34 17.04
N PHE A 2 -8.62 -14.97 16.49
CA PHE A 2 -7.37 -14.74 17.25
C PHE A 2 -7.34 -13.48 18.14
N GLN A 3 -8.50 -12.88 18.46
CA GLN A 3 -8.61 -11.65 19.27
C GLN A 3 -7.75 -10.49 18.74
N GLN A 4 -7.55 -10.45 17.42
CA GLN A 4 -6.78 -9.44 16.72
C GLN A 4 -7.64 -8.78 15.65
N VAL A 5 -7.28 -7.54 15.34
CA VAL A 5 -7.78 -6.77 14.20
C VAL A 5 -6.67 -6.67 13.14
N PRO A 6 -7.00 -6.41 11.86
CA PRO A 6 -8.34 -6.25 11.30
C PRO A 6 -9.14 -7.56 11.20
N MET A 7 -10.47 -7.43 11.22
CA MET A 7 -11.44 -8.51 10.98
C MET A 7 -12.49 -8.02 9.97
N VAL A 8 -12.81 -8.86 8.98
CA VAL A 8 -13.83 -8.57 7.97
C VAL A 8 -14.82 -9.74 7.90
N GLU A 9 -16.11 -9.40 7.89
CA GLU A 9 -17.18 -10.35 7.54
C GLU A 9 -17.46 -10.26 6.04
N ILE A 10 -17.13 -11.33 5.29
CA ILE A 10 -17.27 -11.37 3.82
C ILE A 10 -17.67 -12.77 3.37
N ASP A 11 -18.66 -12.87 2.48
CA ASP A 11 -19.18 -14.15 1.94
C ASP A 11 -19.52 -15.18 3.02
N GLY A 12 -20.08 -14.73 4.15
CA GLY A 12 -20.43 -15.57 5.30
C GLY A 12 -19.25 -16.00 6.18
N MET A 13 -18.01 -15.64 5.84
CA MET A 13 -16.82 -15.90 6.64
C MET A 13 -16.51 -14.72 7.56
N LYS A 14 -15.94 -15.00 8.74
CA LYS A 14 -15.30 -14.01 9.60
C LYS A 14 -13.78 -14.16 9.48
N MET A 15 -13.16 -13.33 8.66
CA MET A 15 -11.73 -13.42 8.34
C MET A 15 -10.91 -12.43 9.18
N VAL A 16 -9.77 -12.87 9.68
CA VAL A 16 -8.75 -12.07 10.37
C VAL A 16 -7.41 -12.26 9.66
N GLN A 17 -6.41 -11.46 10.04
CA GLN A 17 -5.10 -11.35 9.37
C GLN A 17 -5.21 -10.59 8.05
N THR A 18 -4.61 -9.40 7.99
CA THR A 18 -4.61 -8.51 6.83
C THR A 18 -4.23 -9.23 5.55
N ARG A 19 -3.17 -10.04 5.59
CA ARG A 19 -2.73 -10.84 4.43
C ARG A 19 -3.79 -11.81 3.94
N ALA A 20 -4.46 -12.54 4.82
CA ALA A 20 -5.50 -13.49 4.44
C ALA A 20 -6.73 -12.80 3.84
N ILE A 21 -7.16 -11.69 4.44
CA ILE A 21 -8.28 -10.88 3.96
C ILE A 21 -7.98 -10.34 2.56
N LEU A 22 -6.82 -9.70 2.36
CA LEU A 22 -6.44 -9.10 1.08
C LEU A 22 -6.21 -10.16 -0.02
N ASN A 23 -5.63 -11.31 0.33
CA ASN A 23 -5.48 -12.44 -0.60
C ASN A 23 -6.83 -12.93 -1.10
N TYR A 24 -7.82 -13.05 -0.21
CA TYR A 24 -9.17 -13.46 -0.57
C TYR A 24 -9.84 -12.46 -1.51
N ILE A 25 -9.79 -11.17 -1.18
CA ILE A 25 -10.35 -10.09 -2.00
C ILE A 25 -9.69 -10.08 -3.39
N ALA A 26 -8.36 -10.18 -3.45
CA ALA A 26 -7.64 -10.21 -4.72
C ALA A 26 -8.04 -11.41 -5.59
N GLY A 27 -8.16 -12.60 -5.00
CA GLY A 27 -8.63 -13.79 -5.71
C GLY A 27 -10.07 -13.65 -6.21
N LYS A 28 -10.98 -13.20 -5.34
CA LYS A 28 -12.40 -12.99 -5.65
C LYS A 28 -12.62 -12.03 -6.82
N HIS A 29 -11.78 -11.01 -6.94
CA HIS A 29 -11.92 -9.95 -7.94
C HIS A 29 -10.94 -10.06 -9.12
N ASN A 30 -10.29 -11.23 -9.32
CA ASN A 30 -9.34 -11.48 -10.42
C ASN A 30 -8.14 -10.52 -10.46
N LEU A 31 -7.69 -10.06 -9.29
CA LEU A 31 -6.52 -9.18 -9.10
C LEU A 31 -5.26 -9.95 -8.68
N TYR A 32 -5.26 -11.28 -8.80
CA TYR A 32 -4.25 -12.16 -8.20
C TYR A 32 -3.50 -13.04 -9.20
N GLY A 33 -3.35 -12.55 -10.44
CA GLY A 33 -2.66 -13.25 -11.52
C GLY A 33 -3.50 -14.38 -12.12
N LYS A 34 -3.13 -14.81 -13.33
CA LYS A 34 -3.85 -15.89 -14.04
C LYS A 34 -3.32 -17.30 -13.73
N ASP A 35 -2.10 -17.38 -13.24
CA ASP A 35 -1.39 -18.62 -12.96
C ASP A 35 -0.49 -18.48 -11.73
N LEU A 36 0.10 -19.60 -11.29
CA LEU A 36 0.96 -19.64 -10.10
C LEU A 36 2.20 -18.75 -10.23
N LYS A 37 2.73 -18.57 -11.45
CA LYS A 37 3.93 -17.76 -11.67
C LYS A 37 3.62 -16.28 -11.50
N GLU A 38 2.53 -15.80 -12.10
CA GLU A 38 2.08 -14.43 -11.91
C GLU A 38 1.71 -14.17 -10.45
N ARG A 39 1.01 -15.12 -9.80
CA ARG A 39 0.67 -15.01 -8.38
C ARG A 39 1.90 -14.89 -7.49
N ALA A 40 2.93 -15.70 -7.73
CA ALA A 40 4.18 -15.63 -6.98
C ALA A 40 4.90 -14.28 -7.15
N LEU A 41 4.89 -13.70 -8.35
CA LEU A 41 5.44 -12.36 -8.58
C LEU A 41 4.62 -11.28 -7.87
N ILE A 42 3.29 -11.37 -7.90
CA ILE A 42 2.40 -10.47 -7.15
C ILE A 42 2.69 -10.54 -5.66
N ASP A 43 2.78 -11.75 -5.09
CA ASP A 43 3.10 -11.95 -3.68
C ASP A 43 4.47 -11.35 -3.34
N MET A 44 5.50 -11.61 -4.14
CA MET A 44 6.83 -11.04 -3.94
C MET A 44 6.81 -9.50 -3.89
N TYR A 45 6.10 -8.86 -4.82
CA TYR A 45 5.98 -7.40 -4.87
C TYR A 45 5.16 -6.82 -3.72
N VAL A 46 4.09 -7.50 -3.31
CA VAL A 46 3.27 -7.10 -2.17
C VAL A 46 4.05 -7.24 -0.86
N GLU A 47 4.71 -8.37 -0.64
CA GLU A 47 5.44 -8.61 0.60
C GLU A 47 6.61 -7.63 0.75
N ALA A 48 7.31 -7.29 -0.34
CA ALA A 48 8.37 -6.28 -0.31
C ALA A 48 7.85 -4.88 0.04
N THR A 49 6.65 -4.50 -0.41
CA THR A 49 6.04 -3.20 -0.03
C THR A 49 5.51 -3.23 1.40
N MET A 50 4.99 -4.37 1.86
CA MET A 50 4.57 -4.56 3.25
C MET A 50 5.72 -4.36 4.25
N ASP A 51 6.93 -4.83 3.94
CA ASP A 51 8.11 -4.57 4.79
C ASP A 51 8.38 -3.07 4.98
N LEU A 52 8.23 -2.29 3.90
CA LEU A 52 8.42 -0.83 3.96
C LEU A 52 7.29 -0.16 4.75
N ASN A 53 6.04 -0.54 4.49
CA ASN A 53 4.88 -0.02 5.20
C ASN A 53 4.95 -0.34 6.69
N GLU A 54 5.42 -1.52 7.08
CA GLU A 54 5.60 -1.88 8.48
C GLU A 54 6.62 -0.97 9.17
N MET A 55 7.74 -0.65 8.51
CA MET A 55 8.70 0.32 9.04
C MET A 55 8.07 1.71 9.23
N ILE A 56 7.27 2.17 8.27
CA ILE A 56 6.58 3.47 8.37
C ILE A 56 5.53 3.45 9.48
N MET A 57 4.73 2.40 9.58
CA MET A 57 3.69 2.24 10.59
C MET A 57 4.26 2.27 12.03
N HIS A 58 5.47 1.73 12.23
CA HIS A 58 6.15 1.75 13.52
C HIS A 58 6.90 3.07 13.80
N HIS A 59 7.00 3.98 12.83
CA HIS A 59 7.71 5.26 13.01
C HIS A 59 7.13 6.15 14.11
N PRO A 60 5.80 6.35 14.23
CA PRO A 60 5.20 7.15 15.30
C PRO A 60 5.48 6.60 16.71
N LEU A 61 5.75 5.29 16.82
CA LEU A 61 6.03 4.60 18.07
C LEU A 61 7.49 4.75 18.54
N GLN A 62 8.36 5.35 17.71
CA GLN A 62 9.76 5.53 18.08
C GLN A 62 9.93 6.60 19.18
N PRO A 63 10.91 6.41 20.09
CA PRO A 63 11.31 7.44 21.05
C PRO A 63 11.70 8.75 20.34
N PRO A 64 11.39 9.94 20.90
CA PRO A 64 11.67 11.23 20.26
C PRO A 64 13.09 11.38 19.71
N GLU A 65 14.09 10.93 20.46
CA GLU A 65 15.52 10.98 20.13
C GLU A 65 15.90 10.07 18.95
N ALA A 66 15.13 9.02 18.68
CA ALA A 66 15.38 8.06 17.61
C ALA A 66 14.59 8.38 16.32
N ARG A 67 13.51 9.18 16.41
CA ARG A 67 12.59 9.44 15.28
C ARG A 67 13.28 9.95 14.03
N ALA A 68 14.13 10.97 14.14
CA ALA A 68 14.81 11.55 12.97
C ALA A 68 15.69 10.52 12.25
N LYS A 69 16.45 9.72 13.00
CA LYS A 69 17.28 8.64 12.45
C LYS A 69 16.44 7.54 11.82
N HIS A 70 15.32 7.16 12.46
CA HIS A 70 14.42 6.15 11.94
C HIS A 70 13.77 6.60 10.61
N LEU A 71 13.29 7.85 10.55
CA LEU A 71 12.74 8.44 9.33
C LEU A 71 13.77 8.46 8.19
N ALA A 72 15.01 8.88 8.49
CA ALA A 72 16.08 8.88 7.51
C ALA A 72 16.35 7.47 6.95
N SER A 73 16.33 6.44 7.81
CA SER A 73 16.50 5.04 7.39
C SER A 73 15.33 4.54 6.52
N ILE A 74 14.09 4.93 6.84
CA ILE A 74 12.92 4.63 6.01
C ILE A 74 13.09 5.21 4.61
N ILE A 75 13.42 6.51 4.53
CA ILE A 75 13.60 7.23 3.26
C ILE A 75 14.75 6.61 2.45
N GLU A 76 15.87 6.30 3.11
CA GLU A 76 17.01 5.63 2.50
C GLU A 76 16.59 4.28 1.92
N LYS A 77 15.93 3.42 2.70
CA LYS A 77 15.50 2.10 2.22
C LYS A 77 14.49 2.21 1.08
N ALA A 78 13.51 3.11 1.18
CA ALA A 78 12.55 3.37 0.12
C ALA A 78 13.25 3.71 -1.21
N THR A 79 14.20 4.65 -1.15
CA THR A 79 14.88 5.18 -2.35
C THR A 79 16.06 4.34 -2.85
N THR A 80 16.64 3.45 -2.05
CA THR A 80 17.82 2.66 -2.45
C THR A 80 17.53 1.17 -2.62
N ARG A 81 16.50 0.65 -1.95
CA ARG A 81 16.18 -0.79 -1.94
C ARG A 81 14.85 -1.11 -2.60
N TYR A 82 13.77 -0.39 -2.28
CA TYR A 82 12.43 -0.76 -2.73
C TYR A 82 12.07 -0.14 -4.08
N PHE A 83 11.94 1.18 -4.16
CA PHE A 83 11.51 1.87 -5.39
C PHE A 83 12.36 1.58 -6.62
N PRO A 84 13.70 1.44 -6.54
CA PRO A 84 14.50 1.05 -7.70
C PRO A 84 14.07 -0.28 -8.32
N VAL A 85 13.57 -1.24 -7.54
CA VAL A 85 13.14 -2.56 -8.04
C VAL A 85 11.86 -2.41 -8.87
N TYR A 86 10.87 -1.66 -8.38
CA TYR A 86 9.62 -1.43 -9.10
C TYR A 86 9.80 -0.56 -10.33
N GLU A 87 10.59 0.51 -10.22
CA GLU A 87 10.97 1.37 -11.35
C GLU A 87 11.65 0.54 -12.45
N LYS A 88 12.59 -0.34 -12.07
CA LYS A 88 13.29 -1.22 -13.01
C LYS A 88 12.34 -2.23 -13.65
N ALA A 89 11.47 -2.87 -12.86
CA ALA A 89 10.50 -3.83 -13.39
C ALA A 89 9.65 -3.19 -14.51
N LEU A 90 9.04 -2.03 -14.23
CA LEU A 90 8.20 -1.32 -15.19
C LEU A 90 8.99 -0.85 -16.42
N LYS A 91 10.24 -0.42 -16.26
CA LYS A 91 11.13 -0.05 -17.37
C LYS A 91 11.49 -1.23 -18.26
N ASP A 92 11.89 -2.34 -17.64
CA ASP A 92 12.41 -3.51 -18.35
C ASP A 92 11.37 -4.10 -19.30
N HIS A 93 10.12 -4.23 -18.85
CA HIS A 93 9.06 -4.79 -19.69
C HIS A 93 8.26 -3.72 -20.45
N GLY A 94 8.35 -2.44 -20.08
CA GLY A 94 7.69 -1.32 -20.77
C GLY A 94 6.16 -1.43 -20.79
N GLN A 95 5.56 -2.02 -19.74
CA GLN A 95 4.12 -2.27 -19.64
C GLN A 95 3.50 -1.41 -18.56
N ASP A 96 2.18 -1.37 -18.54
CA ASP A 96 1.45 -0.51 -17.63
C ASP A 96 1.27 -1.09 -16.21
N PHE A 97 1.46 -2.37 -16.03
CA PHE A 97 1.24 -3.03 -14.75
C PHE A 97 2.41 -3.93 -14.42
N LEU A 98 2.67 -4.14 -13.13
CA LEU A 98 3.83 -4.87 -12.62
C LEU A 98 3.88 -6.33 -13.09
N VAL A 99 2.71 -6.94 -13.30
CA VAL A 99 2.62 -8.37 -13.62
C VAL A 99 1.60 -8.61 -14.74
N GLY A 100 2.02 -9.35 -15.77
CA GLY A 100 1.13 -9.88 -16.81
C GLY A 100 0.42 -8.83 -17.67
N ASN A 101 0.89 -7.57 -17.66
CA ASN A 101 0.22 -6.41 -18.26
C ASN A 101 -1.25 -6.27 -17.85
N ARG A 102 -1.58 -6.61 -16.60
CA ARG A 102 -2.93 -6.48 -16.05
C ARG A 102 -2.87 -5.90 -14.65
N PHE A 103 -3.83 -5.03 -14.35
CA PHE A 103 -3.98 -4.47 -13.01
C PHE A 103 -4.17 -5.58 -11.98
N SER A 104 -3.37 -5.51 -10.93
CA SER A 104 -3.29 -6.54 -9.89
C SER A 104 -3.17 -5.92 -8.51
N ARG A 105 -3.25 -6.76 -7.47
CA ARG A 105 -3.01 -6.33 -6.09
C ARG A 105 -1.61 -5.70 -5.90
N ALA A 106 -0.61 -6.13 -6.66
CA ALA A 106 0.74 -5.56 -6.56
C ALA A 106 0.74 -4.06 -6.92
N ASP A 107 -0.02 -3.67 -7.95
CA ASP A 107 -0.13 -2.26 -8.37
C ASP A 107 -0.87 -1.41 -7.32
N VAL A 108 -1.92 -1.97 -6.70
CA VAL A 108 -2.64 -1.34 -5.58
C VAL A 108 -1.71 -1.13 -4.38
N GLN A 109 -0.97 -2.16 -3.99
CA GLN A 109 -0.08 -2.12 -2.82
C GLN A 109 1.08 -1.15 -3.04
N LEU A 110 1.64 -1.11 -4.25
CA LEU A 110 2.69 -0.17 -4.61
C LEU A 110 2.19 1.28 -4.53
N LEU A 111 0.99 1.58 -5.05
CA LEU A 111 0.39 2.91 -4.96
C LEU A 111 0.22 3.36 -3.51
N GLU A 112 -0.40 2.52 -2.67
CA GLU A 112 -0.58 2.83 -1.25
C GLU A 112 0.76 3.16 -0.57
N THR A 113 1.78 2.34 -0.84
CA THR A 113 3.13 2.50 -0.29
C THR A 113 3.79 3.80 -0.75
N ILE A 114 3.60 4.18 -2.02
CA ILE A 114 4.08 5.46 -2.57
C ILE A 114 3.45 6.63 -1.80
N LEU A 115 2.13 6.65 -1.68
CA LEU A 115 1.40 7.74 -1.03
C LEU A 115 1.82 7.90 0.44
N ILE A 116 1.96 6.79 1.17
CA ILE A 116 2.44 6.79 2.56
C ILE A 116 3.89 7.29 2.64
N ALA A 117 4.74 6.92 1.69
CA ALA A 117 6.13 7.37 1.67
C ALA A 117 6.25 8.86 1.32
N GLU A 118 5.33 9.42 0.53
CA GLU A 118 5.28 10.86 0.26
C GLU A 118 4.84 11.69 1.47
N GLU A 119 3.99 11.13 2.35
CA GLU A 119 3.72 11.75 3.66
C GLU A 119 5.00 11.85 4.51
N CYS A 120 5.95 10.92 4.32
CA CYS A 120 7.26 10.95 4.99
C CYS A 120 8.25 11.92 4.32
N LYS A 121 8.24 11.98 2.99
CA LYS A 121 9.09 12.88 2.18
C LYS A 121 8.38 13.21 0.85
N PRO A 122 7.86 14.43 0.66
CA PRO A 122 7.02 14.77 -0.50
C PRO A 122 7.68 14.58 -1.88
N ASP A 123 9.01 14.70 -1.98
CA ASP A 123 9.77 14.57 -3.22
C ASP A 123 10.47 13.20 -3.36
N ILE A 124 10.02 12.18 -2.62
CA ILE A 124 10.69 10.86 -2.56
C ILE A 124 10.75 10.17 -3.92
N LEU A 125 9.79 10.45 -4.81
CA LEU A 125 9.74 9.90 -6.16
C LEU A 125 10.53 10.69 -7.22
N SER A 126 11.22 11.77 -6.86
CA SER A 126 11.95 12.64 -7.83
C SER A 126 12.97 11.91 -8.73
N LYS A 127 13.46 10.74 -8.32
CA LYS A 127 14.40 9.91 -9.09
C LYS A 127 13.74 8.74 -9.84
N PHE A 128 12.42 8.60 -9.75
CA PHE A 128 11.64 7.45 -10.24
C PHE A 128 10.51 7.92 -11.17
N PRO A 129 10.84 8.43 -12.37
CA PRO A 129 9.85 9.02 -13.28
C PRO A 129 8.75 8.05 -13.72
N VAL A 130 9.02 6.73 -13.80
CA VAL A 130 7.98 5.77 -14.19
C VAL A 130 6.98 5.58 -13.05
N LEU A 131 7.45 5.53 -11.80
CA LEU A 131 6.57 5.49 -10.63
C LEU A 131 5.70 6.75 -10.50
N GLN A 132 6.25 7.93 -10.79
CA GLN A 132 5.46 9.19 -10.79
C GLN A 132 4.29 9.14 -11.79
N VAL A 133 4.51 8.62 -13.00
CA VAL A 133 3.44 8.46 -13.99
C VAL A 133 2.37 7.48 -13.51
N LYS A 134 2.79 6.39 -12.85
CA LYS A 134 1.85 5.38 -12.32
C LYS A 134 0.96 5.94 -11.23
N GLU A 135 1.53 6.72 -10.32
CA GLU A 135 0.78 7.40 -9.27
C GLU A 135 -0.34 8.26 -9.85
N LEU A 136 -0.04 9.10 -10.84
CA LEU A 136 -1.03 9.96 -11.51
C LEU A 136 -2.17 9.16 -12.17
N ILE A 137 -1.84 8.06 -12.85
CA ILE A 137 -2.85 7.19 -13.48
C ILE A 137 -3.73 6.56 -12.42
N ALA A 138 -3.12 6.02 -11.37
CA ALA A 138 -3.84 5.29 -10.35
C ALA A 138 -4.72 6.21 -9.49
N LEU A 139 -4.26 7.42 -9.16
CA LEU A 139 -5.07 8.46 -8.52
C LEU A 139 -6.28 8.85 -9.37
N THR A 140 -6.13 8.95 -10.70
CA THR A 140 -7.24 9.27 -11.60
C THR A 140 -8.33 8.18 -11.58
N VAL A 141 -7.92 6.91 -11.55
CA VAL A 141 -8.82 5.76 -11.43
C VAL A 141 -9.46 5.72 -10.04
N TRP A 142 -8.67 5.94 -8.98
CA TRP A 142 -9.16 5.97 -7.60
C TRP A 142 -10.18 7.07 -7.36
N ILE A 143 -9.92 8.30 -7.84
CA ILE A 143 -10.85 9.41 -7.75
C ILE A 143 -12.16 9.06 -8.47
N HIS A 144 -12.12 8.44 -9.65
CA HIS A 144 -13.33 7.97 -10.33
C HIS A 144 -14.08 6.89 -9.54
N LEU A 145 -13.39 5.92 -8.94
CA LEU A 145 -14.00 4.86 -8.13
C LEU A 145 -14.57 5.37 -6.80
N TYR A 146 -13.89 6.32 -6.16
CA TYR A 146 -14.31 6.97 -4.93
C TYR A 146 -15.51 7.90 -5.18
N LEU A 147 -15.44 8.77 -6.19
CA LEU A 147 -16.53 9.68 -6.56
C LEU A 147 -17.76 8.93 -7.08
N SER A 148 -17.59 7.77 -7.72
CA SER A 148 -18.70 6.88 -8.09
C SER A 148 -19.33 6.13 -6.91
N LYS A 149 -18.89 6.40 -5.67
CA LYS A 149 -19.35 5.79 -4.41
C LYS A 149 -19.18 4.27 -4.34
N LYS A 150 -18.35 3.68 -5.22
CA LYS A 150 -18.10 2.24 -5.26
C LYS A 150 -17.09 1.79 -4.20
N ILE A 151 -16.26 2.70 -3.68
CA ILE A 151 -15.31 2.44 -2.59
C ILE A 151 -15.34 3.65 -1.66
N ARG A 152 -15.76 3.47 -0.40
CA ARG A 152 -15.54 4.47 0.65
C ARG A 152 -14.32 4.07 1.45
N PHE A 153 -13.19 4.71 1.18
CA PHE A 153 -12.02 4.69 2.04
C PHE A 153 -11.68 6.15 2.34
N ALA A 154 -11.78 6.54 3.60
CA ALA A 154 -11.40 7.86 4.04
C ALA A 154 -9.89 7.85 4.31
N ILE A 155 -9.09 8.37 3.39
CA ILE A 155 -7.77 8.88 3.73
C ILE A 155 -7.84 10.39 3.59
N ARG A 156 -7.99 11.05 4.73
CA ARG A 156 -7.60 12.45 4.90
C ARG A 156 -7.04 12.59 6.32
N SER A 157 -5.71 12.59 6.42
CA SER A 157 -5.02 13.12 7.59
C SER A 157 -5.25 14.63 7.59
N GLU A 158 -6.29 15.08 8.31
CA GLU A 158 -6.35 16.48 8.72
C GLU A 158 -5.26 16.67 9.79
N LEU A 159 -4.09 17.12 9.33
CA LEU A 159 -3.03 17.69 10.18
C LEU A 159 -3.60 18.93 10.86
N GLY A 160 -4.20 18.70 12.02
CA GLY A 160 -4.85 19.72 12.84
C GLY A 160 -5.39 19.13 14.12
N GLY A 161 -4.50 18.52 14.93
CA GLY A 161 -4.70 18.19 16.34
C GLY A 161 -6.06 17.63 16.75
N LEU A 162 -6.18 16.30 16.86
CA LEU A 162 -7.30 15.69 17.56
C LEU A 162 -6.80 14.67 18.58
N GLN A 163 -7.11 14.97 19.83
CA GLN A 163 -7.07 14.05 20.97
C GLN A 163 -7.97 12.84 20.68
N TYR A 164 -7.48 11.66 21.05
CA TYR A 164 -8.22 10.40 20.97
C TYR A 164 -9.41 10.40 21.94
N HIS A 165 -10.58 10.84 21.48
CA HIS A 165 -11.84 10.62 22.19
C HIS A 165 -12.89 9.95 21.30
N ASN A 166 -13.08 8.66 21.58
CA ASN A 166 -14.29 7.83 21.45
C ASN A 166 -15.31 8.16 20.33
N HIS A 167 -15.18 7.47 19.18
CA HIS A 167 -16.32 7.13 18.32
C HIS A 167 -16.09 5.77 17.63
N PRO A 168 -17.08 4.85 17.54
CA PRO A 168 -16.82 3.42 17.27
C PRO A 168 -16.87 3.05 15.77
N SER A 169 -16.13 3.73 14.90
CA SER A 169 -16.20 3.43 13.45
C SER A 169 -14.87 3.52 12.67
N LEU A 170 -13.73 3.59 13.35
CA LEU A 170 -12.41 3.55 12.70
C LEU A 170 -11.63 2.33 13.20
N VAL A 171 -11.66 1.26 12.42
CA VAL A 171 -10.65 0.20 12.48
C VAL A 171 -10.30 -0.15 11.03
N LEU A 172 -9.35 0.59 10.46
CA LEU A 172 -8.62 0.20 9.26
C LEU A 172 -7.18 0.68 9.43
N LEU A 173 -6.26 -0.28 9.36
CA LEU A 173 -4.80 -0.15 9.45
C LEU A 173 -4.25 0.21 10.85
N GLY A 174 -4.32 -0.78 11.73
CA GLY A 174 -3.46 -0.94 12.90
C GLY A 174 -3.06 -2.41 13.01
#